data_AF-A0A924XFV0-F1
#
_entry.id   AF-A0A924XFV0-F1
#
_cell.length_a   1.000
_cell.length_b   1.000
_cell.length_c   1.000
_cell.angle_alpha   90.00
_cell.angle_beta   90.00
_cell.angle_gamma   90.00
#
_symmetry.space_group_name_H-M   'P 1'
#
loop_
_entity.id
_entity.type
_entity.pdbx_description
1 polymer ?
#
loop_
_entity_poly.entity_id
_entity_poly.type
_entity_poly.pdbx_seq_one_letter_code
_entity_poly.pdbx_strand_id
1 'polypeptide(L)' 'GGFGGGGTDKPYNLTFGVQIRNLLNRTNEGLPIGNLSSPLFGFANSTAGGFGPFGGGGGGNSGNRRIDLQLRFSF' A
#
# COMPACT_ATOMS: atom_id res chain seq x y z
N GLY A 1 -5.58 18.13 -15.64
CA GLY A 1 -5.48 17.94 -17.09
C GLY A 1 -6.78 17.37 -17.57
N GLY A 2 -7.55 18.15 -18.32
CA GLY A 2 -8.85 17.76 -18.82
C GLY A 2 -8.72 16.83 -20.02
N PHE A 3 -9.51 15.75 -20.02
CA PHE A 3 -9.78 14.95 -21.20
C PHE A 3 -11.13 15.40 -21.73
N GLY A 4 -11.10 16.10 -22.86
CA GLY A 4 -12.31 16.51 -23.57
C GLY A 4 -12.75 15.47 -24.60
N GLY A 5 -14.01 15.58 -25.01
CA GLY A 5 -14.42 15.27 -26.38
C GLY A 5 -15.54 14.25 -26.50
N GLY A 6 -16.74 14.75 -26.80
CA GLY A 6 -17.87 13.97 -27.32
C GLY A 6 -19.11 14.13 -26.47
N GLY A 7 -20.12 14.84 -27.00
CA GLY A 7 -21.41 15.04 -26.33
C GLY A 7 -22.01 13.70 -25.88
N THR A 8 -22.31 13.58 -24.60
CA THR A 8 -22.88 12.36 -24.02
C THR A 8 -24.30 12.65 -23.56
N ASP A 9 -25.27 12.18 -24.34
CA ASP A 9 -26.68 11.95 -23.94
C ASP A 9 -26.84 10.89 -22.83
N LYS A 10 -25.76 10.56 -22.13
CA LYS A 10 -25.67 9.50 -21.13
C LYS A 10 -25.14 10.13 -19.84
N PRO A 11 -25.97 10.24 -18.79
CA PRO A 11 -25.56 10.85 -17.52
C PRO A 11 -24.57 9.99 -16.72
N TYR A 12 -24.19 8.81 -17.22
CA TYR A 12 -23.37 7.85 -16.48
C TYR A 12 -21.89 7.94 -16.82
N ASN A 13 -21.02 7.87 -15.80
CA ASN A 13 -19.57 7.77 -15.92
C ASN A 13 -19.06 6.56 -15.11
N LEU A 14 -18.14 5.79 -15.70
CA LEU A 14 -17.43 4.70 -15.05
C LEU A 14 -15.92 4.97 -15.11
N THR A 15 -15.29 5.10 -13.95
CA THR A 15 -13.84 5.24 -13.78
C THR A 15 -13.25 3.99 -13.12
N PHE A 16 -12.19 3.44 -13.70
CA PHE A 16 -11.39 2.34 -13.13
C PHE A 16 -10.03 2.86 -12.70
N GLY A 17 -9.55 2.42 -11.53
CA GLY A 17 -8.26 2.80 -10.96
C GLY A 17 -7.52 1.59 -10.40
N VAL A 18 -6.21 1.56 -10.59
CA VAL A 18 -5.31 0.55 -10.02
C VAL A 18 -4.19 1.26 -9.29
N GLN A 19 -3.96 0.89 -8.04
CA GLN A 19 -2.83 1.37 -7.25
C GLN A 19 -1.95 0.20 -6.85
N ILE A 20 -0.69 0.22 -7.30
CA ILE A 20 0.29 -0.80 -6.95
C ILE A 20 1.31 -0.17 -5.99
N ARG A 21 1.45 -0.75 -4.81
CA ARG A 21 2.50 -0.43 -3.85
C ARG A 21 3.50 -1.57 -3.84
N ASN A 22 4.76 -1.21 -4.05
CA ASN A 22 5.88 -2.13 -4.16
C ASN A 22 5.78 -3.08 -5.37
N LEU A 23 5.80 -2.48 -6.57
CA LEU A 23 5.72 -3.18 -7.84
C LEU A 23 6.83 -4.25 -8.00
N LEU A 24 8.05 -3.89 -7.62
CA LEU A 24 9.24 -4.73 -7.77
C LEU A 24 9.47 -5.74 -6.63
N ASN A 25 8.57 -5.84 -5.65
CA ASN A 25 8.68 -6.76 -4.50
C ASN A 25 9.95 -6.58 -3.66
N ARG A 26 10.32 -5.35 -3.34
CA ARG A 26 11.40 -5.08 -2.40
C ARG A 26 10.95 -5.48 -0.99
N THR A 27 11.75 -6.23 -0.25
CA THR A 27 11.46 -6.46 1.17
C THR A 27 11.62 -5.16 1.94
N ASN A 28 10.58 -4.75 2.66
CA ASN A 28 10.64 -3.63 3.58
C ASN A 28 10.86 -4.19 4.98
N GLU A 29 12.02 -3.92 5.56
CA GLU A 29 12.37 -4.37 6.90
C GLU A 29 11.59 -3.58 7.96
N GLY A 30 11.22 -4.28 9.04
CA GLY A 30 10.55 -3.71 10.20
C GLY A 30 11.53 -2.96 11.11
N LEU A 31 11.07 -2.61 12.31
CA LEU A 31 11.93 -1.91 13.27
C LEU A 31 13.10 -2.80 13.72
N PRO A 32 14.33 -2.27 13.80
CA PRO A 32 15.46 -2.97 14.39
C PRO A 32 15.26 -3.28 15.87
N ILE A 33 15.90 -4.35 16.35
CA ILE A 33 15.83 -4.76 17.76
C ILE A 33 16.61 -3.77 18.63
N GLY A 34 15.91 -3.14 19.59
CA GLY A 34 16.48 -2.16 20.53
C GLY A 34 17.03 -2.74 21.83
N ASN A 35 16.98 -4.06 22.03
CA ASN A 35 17.50 -4.70 23.22
C ASN A 35 19.02 -4.90 23.11
N LEU A 36 19.80 -4.15 23.90
CA LEU A 36 21.27 -4.20 23.91
C LEU A 36 21.86 -5.56 24.31
N SER A 37 21.09 -6.39 25.03
CA SER A 37 21.50 -7.76 25.39
C SER A 37 21.23 -8.77 24.27
N SER A 38 20.58 -8.35 23.17
CA SER A 38 20.29 -9.23 22.04
C SER A 38 21.51 -9.32 21.11
N PRO A 39 21.89 -10.51 20.64
CA PRO A 39 22.89 -10.65 19.58
C PRO A 39 22.43 -10.04 18.24
N LEU A 40 21.14 -9.73 18.12
CA LEU A 40 20.54 -9.08 16.96
C LEU A 40 20.27 -7.59 17.20
N PHE A 41 20.87 -6.98 18.23
CA PHE A 41 20.75 -5.55 18.45
C PHE A 41 21.11 -4.76 17.19
N GLY A 42 20.26 -3.79 16.82
CA GLY A 42 20.44 -2.98 15.62
C GLY A 42 20.05 -3.67 14.29
N PHE A 43 19.65 -4.95 14.31
CA PHE A 43 19.14 -5.66 13.13
C PHE A 43 17.62 -5.76 13.16
N ALA A 44 17.00 -5.68 11.99
CA ALA A 44 15.58 -5.95 11.80
C ALA A 44 15.36 -7.45 11.52
N ASN A 45 14.51 -8.10 12.33
CA ASN A 45 14.11 -9.50 12.14
C ASN A 45 12.60 -9.63 11.89
N SER A 46 12.00 -8.60 11.29
CA SER A 46 10.59 -8.57 10.90
C SER A 46 10.43 -7.73 9.63
N THR A 47 9.28 -7.82 8.98
CA THR A 47 8.91 -6.94 7.85
C THR A 47 8.09 -5.76 8.34
N ALA A 48 8.23 -4.61 7.68
CA ALA A 48 7.35 -3.46 7.90
C ALA A 48 5.92 -3.77 7.43
N GLY A 49 4.93 -3.33 8.20
CA GLY A 49 3.52 -3.62 7.95
C GLY A 49 3.17 -5.07 8.30
N GLY A 50 2.85 -5.31 9.57
CA GLY A 50 2.40 -6.63 10.03
C GLY A 50 1.01 -7.01 9.52
N PHE A 51 0.70 -8.31 9.53
CA PHE A 51 -0.63 -8.84 9.23
C PHE A 51 -1.42 -8.98 10.54
N GLY A 52 -2.47 -8.18 10.73
CA GLY A 52 -3.41 -8.30 11.85
C GLY A 52 -3.41 -7.12 12.84
N PRO A 53 -4.40 -7.07 13.75
CA PRO A 53 -4.64 -5.94 14.66
C PRO A 53 -3.57 -5.74 15.74
N PHE A 54 -2.68 -6.72 15.93
CA PHE A 54 -1.54 -6.67 16.86
C PHE A 54 -0.19 -6.56 16.14
N GLY A 55 -0.19 -6.40 14.81
CA GLY A 55 1.03 -6.13 14.05
C GLY A 55 1.57 -4.76 14.43
N GLY A 56 2.75 -4.74 15.06
CA GLY A 56 3.40 -3.56 15.62
C GLY A 56 3.21 -2.30 14.78
N GLY A 57 2.82 -1.23 15.49
CA GLY A 57 2.40 0.06 14.97
C GLY A 57 3.10 0.47 13.68
N GLY A 58 2.32 0.45 12.61
CA GLY A 58 2.82 0.74 11.29
C GLY A 58 1.74 0.56 10.26
N GLY A 59 0.60 1.23 10.43
CA GLY A 59 -0.38 1.49 9.37
C GLY A 59 0.17 2.34 8.21
N GLY A 60 1.49 2.30 8.00
CA GLY A 60 2.16 2.90 6.88
C GLY A 60 2.10 1.96 5.68
N ASN A 61 2.03 2.57 4.51
CA ASN A 61 2.04 1.98 3.17
C ASN A 61 3.28 1.11 2.82
N SER A 62 3.98 0.57 3.82
CA SER A 62 5.29 -0.09 3.73
C SER A 62 5.20 -1.63 3.72
N GLY A 63 4.03 -2.22 3.49
CA GLY A 63 3.94 -3.67 3.24
C GLY A 63 4.67 -4.07 1.94
N ASN A 64 5.22 -5.29 1.89
CA ASN A 64 6.07 -5.76 0.77
C ASN A 64 5.39 -5.81 -0.60
N ARG A 65 4.08 -6.07 -0.71
CA ARG A 65 3.39 -5.96 -2.01
C ARG A 65 1.90 -5.81 -1.79
N ARG A 66 1.31 -4.75 -2.37
CA ARG A 66 -0.14 -4.51 -2.30
C ARG A 66 -0.66 -3.95 -3.62
N ILE A 67 -1.79 -4.49 -4.07
CA ILE A 67 -2.50 -4.05 -5.26
C ILE A 67 -3.92 -3.69 -4.84
N ASP A 68 -4.33 -2.45 -5.06
CA ASP A 68 -5.69 -1.97 -4.80
C ASP A 68 -6.39 -1.65 -6.11
N LEU A 69 -7.62 -2.14 -6.25
CA LEU A 69 -8.48 -1.92 -7.41
C LEU A 69 -9.66 -1.04 -6.99
N GLN A 70 -9.92 0.01 -7.73
CA GLN A 70 -11.03 0.93 -7.49
C GLN A 70 -11.92 1.02 -8.73
N LEU A 71 -13.22 0.91 -8.49
CA LEU A 71 -14.26 1.18 -9.46
C LEU A 71 -15.13 2.32 -8.92
N ARG A 72 -15.35 3.35 -9.73
CA ARG A 72 -16.24 4.46 -9.40
C ARG A 72 -17.24 4.65 -10.52
N PHE A 73 -18.51 4.49 -10.18
CA PHE A 73 -19.63 4.81 -11.05
C PHE A 73 -20.30 6.11 -10.55
N SER A 74 -20.67 7.00 -11.46
CA SER A 74 -21.48 8.20 -11.17
C SER A 74 -22.56 8.39 -12.21
N PHE A 75 -23.63 9.09 -11.83
CA PHE A 75 -24.81 9.42 -12.64
C PHE A 75 -25.04 10.93 -12.65
#